data_AF-A0A5J4Q5J1-F1
#
_entry.id   AF-A0A5J4Q5J1-F1
#
_cell.length_a   1.000
_cell.length_b   1.000
_cell.length_c   1.000
_cell.angle_alpha   90.00
_cell.angle_beta   90.00
_cell.angle_gamma   90.00
#
_symmetry.space_group_name_H-M   'P 1'
#
loop_
_entity.id
_entity.type
_entity.pdbx_description
1 polymer ?
#
loop_
_entity_poly.entity_id
_entity_poly.type
_entity_poly.pdbx_seq_one_letter_code
_entity_poly.pdbx_strand_id
1 'polypeptide(L)'
;MNPYNEQKVLVLLQDENTQESGFEMVVRRYSEQLYWQIRRMVLSHEDANDVLQNTFVKAWLNINYFRGEAKLSTWLYRIAFNECLTFLSKQNAMNSVSIDDPEADMIQ
;
A
#
# COMPACT_ATOMS: atom_id res chain seq x y z
N MET A 1 -0.50 21.37 -16.71
CA MET A 1 -0.97 20.27 -15.85
C MET A 1 -2.09 19.56 -16.58
N ASN A 2 -1.93 18.29 -16.96
CA ASN A 2 -3.01 17.51 -17.56
C ASN A 2 -3.96 17.10 -16.42
N PRO A 3 -5.25 17.50 -16.42
CA PRO A 3 -6.17 17.11 -15.36
C PRO A 3 -6.28 15.58 -15.34
N TYR A 4 -6.16 14.99 -14.14
CA TYR A 4 -6.31 13.55 -13.96
C TYR A 4 -7.66 13.08 -14.52
N ASN A 5 -7.62 12.15 -15.47
CA ASN A 5 -8.79 11.54 -16.07
C ASN A 5 -8.72 10.04 -15.84
N GLU A 6 -9.55 9.54 -14.92
CA GLU A 6 -9.58 8.12 -14.55
C GLU A 6 -9.88 7.24 -15.76
N GLN A 7 -10.82 7.62 -16.63
CA GLN A 7 -11.15 6.85 -17.84
C GLN A 7 -9.94 6.66 -18.77
N LYS A 8 -9.16 7.72 -18.99
CA LYS A 8 -7.93 7.64 -19.79
C LYS A 8 -6.92 6.68 -19.15
N VAL A 9 -6.77 6.76 -17.83
CA VAL A 9 -5.87 5.86 -17.08
C VAL A 9 -6.33 4.41 -17.23
N LEU A 10 -7.63 4.13 -17.11
CA LEU A 10 -8.16 2.77 -17.27
C LEU A 10 -7.87 2.19 -18.66
N VAL A 11 -7.98 2.99 -19.71
CA VAL A 11 -7.63 2.55 -21.08
C VAL A 11 -6.15 2.19 -21.17
N LEU A 12 -5.26 3.02 -20.61
CA LEU A 12 -3.82 2.74 -20.62
C LEU A 12 -3.47 1.46 -19.84
N LEU A 13 -4.16 1.22 -18.72
CA LEU A 13 -3.94 0.03 -17.89
C LEU A 13 -4.39 -1.28 -18.56
N GLN A 14 -5.26 -1.22 -19.56
CA GLN A 14 -5.78 -2.39 -20.29
C GLN A 14 -4.88 -2.87 -21.44
N ASP A 15 -3.97 -2.04 -21.93
CA ASP A 15 -3.04 -2.39 -23.01
C ASP A 15 -1.64 -2.62 -22.41
N GLU A 16 -1.09 -3.82 -22.61
CA GLU A 16 0.23 -4.23 -22.10
C GLU A 16 1.35 -3.25 -22.49
N ASN A 17 1.28 -2.63 -23.67
CA ASN A 17 2.31 -1.68 -24.13
C ASN A 17 2.22 -0.32 -23.45
N THR A 18 1.08 0.01 -22.85
CA THR A 18 0.85 1.31 -22.20
C THR A 18 0.57 1.21 -20.70
N GLN A 19 0.49 -0.01 -20.18
CA GLN A 19 0.15 -0.31 -18.79
C GLN A 19 1.11 0.36 -17.81
N GLU A 20 2.41 0.36 -18.11
CA GLU A 20 3.42 1.03 -17.28
C GLU A 20 3.16 2.54 -17.17
N SER A 21 2.92 3.21 -18.30
CA SER A 21 2.60 4.65 -18.30
C SER A 21 1.28 4.95 -17.59
N GLY A 22 0.26 4.11 -17.81
CA GLY A 22 -1.00 4.19 -17.08
C GLY A 22 -0.79 4.11 -15.58
N PHE A 23 0.03 3.17 -15.13
CA PHE A 23 0.30 2.95 -13.71
C PHE A 23 1.20 4.02 -13.10
N GLU A 24 2.15 4.58 -13.84
CA GLU A 24 2.92 5.75 -13.42
C GLU A 24 1.99 6.94 -13.08
N MET A 25 0.94 7.15 -13.90
CA MET A 25 -0.09 8.16 -13.61
C MET A 25 -0.87 7.84 -12.33
N VAL A 26 -1.15 6.56 -12.06
CA VAL A 26 -1.80 6.10 -10.81
C VAL A 26 -0.92 6.43 -9.61
N VAL A 27 0.34 6.02 -9.63
CA VAL A 27 1.30 6.27 -8.55
C VAL A 27 1.37 7.77 -8.27
N ARG A 28 1.66 8.58 -9.29
CA ARG A 28 1.74 10.05 -9.14
C ARG A 28 0.47 10.66 -8.58
N ARG A 29 -0.71 10.15 -8.94
CA ARG A 29 -2.00 10.70 -8.50
C ARG A 29 -2.35 10.35 -7.06
N TYR A 30 -1.96 9.16 -6.61
CA TYR A 30 -2.48 8.60 -5.35
C TYR A 30 -1.42 8.47 -4.24
N SER A 31 -0.12 8.62 -4.53
CA SER A 31 0.95 8.46 -3.53
C SER A 31 0.71 9.29 -2.27
N GLU A 32 0.50 10.60 -2.39
CA GLU A 32 0.32 11.47 -1.22
C GLU A 32 -0.96 11.12 -0.42
N GLN A 33 -2.07 10.88 -1.13
CA GLN A 33 -3.35 10.56 -0.51
C GLN A 33 -3.34 9.22 0.22
N LEU A 34 -2.71 8.20 -0.37
CA LEU A 34 -2.54 6.89 0.26
C LEU A 34 -1.55 6.97 1.43
N TYR A 35 -0.44 7.69 1.26
CA TYR A 35 0.53 7.93 2.31
C TYR A 35 -0.13 8.49 3.57
N TRP A 36 -0.92 9.56 3.44
CA TRP A 36 -1.59 10.16 4.59
C TRP A 36 -2.62 9.23 5.23
N GLN A 37 -3.33 8.38 4.47
CA GLN A 37 -4.20 7.39 5.09
C GLN A 37 -3.41 6.29 5.81
N ILE A 38 -2.30 5.81 5.23
CA ILE A 38 -1.41 4.82 5.84
C ILE A 38 -0.83 5.38 7.15
N ARG A 39 -0.39 6.64 7.17
CA ARG A 39 0.16 7.32 8.36
C ARG A 39 -0.80 7.42 9.54
N ARG A 40 -2.11 7.25 9.32
CA ARG A 40 -3.10 7.19 10.41
C ARG A 40 -3.11 5.86 11.13
N MET A 41 -2.53 4.81 10.53
CA MET A 41 -2.45 3.45 11.08
C MET A 41 -1.01 3.06 11.42
N VAL A 42 -0.04 3.48 10.59
CA VAL A 42 1.38 3.17 10.71
C VAL A 42 2.13 4.44 11.12
N LEU A 43 2.64 4.48 12.35
CA LEU A 43 3.11 5.73 12.98
C LEU A 43 4.45 6.23 12.41
N SER A 44 5.38 5.32 12.15
CA SER A 44 6.70 5.63 11.60
C SER A 44 6.60 6.12 10.16
N HIS A 45 7.44 7.11 9.82
CA HIS A 45 7.54 7.62 8.45
C HIS A 45 8.10 6.56 7.50
N GLU A 46 9.16 5.85 7.92
CA GLU A 46 9.83 4.84 7.10
C GLU A 46 8.90 3.67 6.82
N ASP A 47 8.27 3.10 7.87
CA ASP A 47 7.32 2.00 7.71
C ASP A 47 6.13 2.38 6.82
N ALA A 48 5.66 3.63 6.91
CA ALA A 48 4.56 4.08 6.06
C ALA A 48 4.97 4.21 4.58
N ASN A 49 6.21 4.60 4.28
CA ASN A 49 6.73 4.58 2.92
C ASN A 49 6.84 3.13 2.40
N ASP A 50 7.30 2.21 3.24
CA ASP A 50 7.41 0.79 2.88
C ASP A 50 6.05 0.16 2.62
N VAL A 51 5.06 0.45 3.47
CA VAL A 51 3.67 0.01 3.28
C VAL A 51 3.06 0.63 2.02
N LEU A 52 3.34 1.92 1.73
CA LEU A 52 2.90 2.57 0.50
C LEU A 52 3.52 1.91 -0.74
N GLN A 53 4.81 1.61 -0.69
CA GLN A 53 5.50 0.93 -1.79
C GLN A 53 4.91 -0.47 -2.01
N ASN A 54 4.75 -1.26 -0.95
CA ASN A 54 4.13 -2.59 -1.01
C ASN A 54 2.69 -2.54 -1.54
N THR A 55 1.94 -1.49 -1.19
CA THR A 55 0.60 -1.24 -1.73
C THR A 55 0.63 -1.11 -3.25
N PHE A 56 1.53 -0.31 -3.80
CA PHE A 56 1.65 -0.14 -5.25
C PHE A 56 2.20 -1.38 -5.94
N VAL A 57 3.16 -2.09 -5.34
CA VAL A 57 3.65 -3.37 -5.89
C VAL A 57 2.49 -4.36 -6.01
N LYS A 58 1.66 -4.50 -4.96
CA LYS A 58 0.49 -5.39 -5.01
C LYS A 58 -0.58 -4.91 -5.98
N ALA A 59 -0.80 -3.59 -6.09
CA ALA A 59 -1.69 -3.04 -7.08
C ALA A 59 -1.22 -3.37 -8.50
N TRP A 60 0.07 -3.19 -8.81
CA TRP A 60 0.65 -3.55 -10.10
C TRP A 60 0.46 -5.04 -10.42
N LEU A 61 0.83 -5.93 -9.50
CA LEU A 61 0.70 -7.38 -9.68
C LEU A 61 -0.76 -7.83 -9.90
N ASN A 62 -1.73 -7.06 -9.40
CA ASN A 62 -3.15 -7.40 -9.50
C ASN A 62 -3.92 -6.53 -10.50
N ILE A 63 -3.24 -5.68 -11.27
CA ILE A 63 -3.90 -4.68 -12.11
C ILE A 63 -4.76 -5.31 -13.20
N ASN A 64 -4.34 -6.46 -13.74
CA ASN A 64 -5.07 -7.22 -14.76
C ASN A 64 -6.39 -7.81 -14.22
N TYR A 65 -6.55 -7.92 -12.90
CA TYR A 65 -7.79 -8.39 -12.27
C TYR A 65 -8.75 -7.23 -11.93
N PHE A 66 -8.33 -5.98 -12.13
CA PHE A 66 -9.19 -4.83 -11.89
C PHE A 66 -10.19 -4.64 -13.02
N ARG A 67 -11.46 -4.99 -12.77
CA ARG A 67 -12.54 -4.96 -13.78
C ARG A 67 -13.20 -3.59 -14.00
N GLY A 68 -12.80 -2.55 -13.27
CA GLY A 68 -13.42 -1.22 -13.37
C GLY A 68 -14.84 -1.10 -12.80
N GLU A 69 -15.32 -2.11 -12.06
CA GLU A 69 -16.65 -2.09 -11.40
C GLU A 69 -16.72 -1.08 -10.23
N ALA A 70 -15.57 -0.70 -9.68
CA ALA A 70 -15.42 0.32 -8.65
C ALA A 70 -14.43 1.39 -9.12
N LYS A 71 -14.41 2.55 -8.44
CA LYS A 71 -13.38 3.56 -8.69
C LYS A 71 -11.99 3.00 -8.38
N LEU A 72 -10.98 3.44 -9.13
CA LEU A 72 -9.61 2.99 -8.93
C LEU A 72 -9.12 3.38 -7.53
N SER A 73 -9.49 4.57 -7.07
CA SER A 73 -9.25 5.03 -5.70
C SER A 73 -9.78 4.06 -4.64
N THR A 74 -11.03 3.60 -4.76
CA THR A 74 -11.63 2.64 -3.82
C THR A 74 -10.85 1.33 -3.78
N TRP A 75 -10.41 0.84 -4.94
CA TRP A 75 -9.62 -0.39 -5.02
C TRP A 75 -8.23 -0.23 -4.38
N LEU A 76 -7.53 0.88 -4.66
CA LEU A 76 -6.23 1.19 -4.06
C LEU A 76 -6.31 1.34 -2.54
N TYR A 77 -7.33 2.04 -2.02
CA TYR A 77 -7.53 2.18 -0.57
C TYR A 77 -7.75 0.84 0.11
N ARG A 78 -8.45 -0.10 -0.54
CA ARG A 78 -8.64 -1.45 -0.01
C ARG A 78 -7.32 -2.21 0.09
N ILE A 79 -6.47 -2.11 -0.93
CA ILE A 79 -5.12 -2.71 -0.90
C ILE A 79 -4.30 -2.08 0.23
N ALA A 80 -4.25 -0.75 0.30
CA ALA A 80 -3.49 -0.03 1.32
C ALA A 80 -3.91 -0.39 2.74
N PHE A 81 -5.22 -0.48 2.98
CA PHE A 81 -5.76 -0.87 4.28
C PHE A 81 -5.33 -2.29 4.67
N ASN A 82 -5.42 -3.25 3.75
CA ASN A 82 -4.98 -4.62 3.99
C ASN A 82 -3.46 -4.71 4.24
N GLU A 83 -2.66 -3.88 3.57
CA GLU A 83 -1.22 -3.80 3.83
C GLU A 83 -0.93 -3.24 5.22
N CYS A 84 -1.64 -2.21 5.66
CA CYS A 84 -1.52 -1.67 7.01
C CYS A 84 -1.83 -2.75 8.06
N LEU A 85 -2.94 -3.49 7.89
CA LEU A 85 -3.31 -4.57 8.81
C LEU A 85 -2.26 -5.69 8.83
N THR A 86 -1.73 -6.07 7.67
CA THR A 86 -0.68 -7.08 7.56
C THR A 86 0.60 -6.64 8.27
N PHE A 87 1.01 -5.39 8.06
CA PHE A 87 2.17 -4.79 8.71
C PHE A 87 2.01 -4.79 10.24
N LEU A 88 0.90 -4.26 10.74
CA LEU A 88 0.62 -4.19 12.19
C LEU A 88 0.55 -5.58 12.83
N SER A 89 -0.03 -6.57 12.14
CA SER A 89 -0.05 -7.96 12.61
C SER A 89 1.36 -8.53 12.77
N LYS A 90 2.26 -8.26 11.82
CA LYS A 90 3.66 -8.70 11.90
C LYS A 90 4.42 -8.00 13.02
N GLN A 91 4.23 -6.69 13.17
CA GLN A 91 4.85 -5.91 14.24
C GLN A 91 4.40 -6.41 15.63
N ASN A 92 3.11 -6.68 15.81
CA ASN A 92 2.60 -7.24 17.07
C ASN A 92 3.18 -8.62 17.37
N ALA A 93 3.30 -9.49 16.37
CA ALA A 93 3.92 -10.80 16.54
C ALA A 93 5.38 -10.68 16.99
N MET A 94 6.16 -9.78 16.38
CA MET A 94 7.55 -9.53 16.77
C MET A 94 7.66 -9.00 18.21
N ASN A 95 6.79 -8.07 18.61
CA ASN A 95 6.78 -7.52 19.95
C ASN A 95 6.38 -8.55 21.01
N SER A 96 5.47 -9.49 20.69
CA SER A 96 5.02 -10.52 21.62
C SER A 96 6.08 -11.59 21.93
N VAL A 97 7.04 -11.81 21.03
CA VAL A 97 8.12 -12.79 21.22
C VAL A 97 9.25 -12.23 22.11
N SER A 98 9.33 -10.91 22.29
CA SER A 98 10.38 -10.25 23.06
C SER A 98 10.22 -10.35 24.60
N ILE A 99 9.14 -10.97 25.10
CA ILE A 99 8.81 -10.98 26.54
C ILE A 99 9.36 -12.23 27.26
N ASP A 100 9.73 -13.28 26.53
CA ASP A 100 10.28 -14.52 27.11
C ASP A 100 11.82 -14.54 27.07
N ASP A 101 12.48 -13.55 27.66
CA ASP A 101 13.93 -13.57 27.91
C ASP A 101 14.21 -13.98 29.38
N PRO A 102 14.54 -15.25 29.66
CA PRO A 102 14.70 -15.77 31.03
C PRO A 102 15.94 -15.23 31.77
N GLU A 103 16.77 -14.38 31.17
CA GLU A 103 17.96 -13.80 31.82
C GLU A 103 17.67 -12.57 32.70
N ALA A 104 16.45 -12.01 32.69
CA ALA A 104 16.11 -10.84 33.51
C ALA A 104 15.99 -11.10 35.03
N ASP A 105 15.93 -12.36 35.46
CA ASP A 105 15.81 -12.76 36.87
C ASP A 105 17.16 -13.08 37.56
N MET A 106 18.30 -12.90 36.88
CA MET A 106 19.63 -13.23 37.44
C MET A 106 20.39 -12.03 38.04
N ILE A 107 19.69 -11.00 38.50
CA ILE A 107 20.27 -9.96 39.36
C ILE A 107 19.44 -9.85 40.63
N GLN A 108 19.73 -10.73 41.59
CA GLN A 108 19.48 -10.49 43.01
C GLN A 108 20.53 -11.18 43.88
#